data_AF-A0AAI9FZ80-F1
#
_entry.id   AF-A0AAI9FZ80-F1
#
_cell.length_a   1.000
_cell.length_b   1.000
_cell.length_c   1.000
_cell.angle_alpha   90.00
_cell.angle_beta   90.00
_cell.angle_gamma   90.00
#
_symmetry.space_group_name_H-M   'P 1'
#
loop_
_entity.id
_entity.type
_entity.pdbx_description
1 polymer ?
#
loop_
_entity_poly.entity_id
_entity_poly.type
_entity_poly.pdbx_seq_one_letter_code
_entity_poly.pdbx_strand_id
1 'polypeptide(L)'
;MSAFRPDGWTTPELAQAVERGQLELHYQPVVDLRSGGIVGAEALLRWRHPTLGLLPPGQFLPVVESSGLMPEIGAWVLGEACRQMRDWRIAR
;
A
#
# COMPACT_ATOMS: atom_id res chain seq x y z
N MET A 1 -7.37 9.42 20.07
CA MET A 1 -7.04 8.34 19.11
C MET A 1 -5.56 8.07 19.24
N SER A 2 -5.21 7.01 19.99
CA SER A 2 -3.83 6.71 20.40
C SER A 2 -3.02 6.22 19.20
N ALA A 3 -1.87 6.86 18.96
CA ALA A 3 -0.83 6.37 18.07
C ALA A 3 -0.22 5.13 18.74
N PHE A 4 -0.79 3.95 18.47
CA PHE A 4 -0.17 2.68 18.82
C PHE A 4 1.11 2.57 17.99
N ARG A 5 2.26 2.90 18.61
CA ARG A 5 3.59 2.49 18.15
C ARG A 5 3.86 1.15 18.81
N PRO A 6 3.83 0.03 18.07
CA PRO A 6 4.39 -1.20 18.59
C PRO A 6 5.91 -1.05 18.37
N ASP A 7 6.64 -1.05 19.46
CA ASP A 7 8.09 -0.85 19.49
C ASP A 7 8.77 -2.02 18.75
N GLY A 8 9.09 -1.88 17.45
CA GLY A 8 9.59 -3.04 16.69
C GLY A 8 10.33 -2.79 15.39
N TRP A 9 9.81 -1.96 14.47
CA TRP A 9 10.34 -1.92 13.09
C TRP A 9 11.32 -0.79 12.84
N THR A 10 12.33 -1.11 12.04
CA THR A 10 13.42 -0.21 11.67
C THR A 10 13.33 0.14 10.18
N THR A 11 13.95 1.25 9.76
CA THR A 11 14.11 1.60 8.34
C THR A 11 14.61 0.43 7.47
N PRO A 12 15.63 -0.35 7.90
CA PRO A 12 16.06 -1.55 7.18
C PRO A 12 14.96 -2.59 6.96
N GLU A 13 14.07 -2.79 7.94
CA GLU A 13 12.99 -3.77 7.82
C GLU A 13 11.96 -3.35 6.78
N LEU A 14 11.63 -2.05 6.71
CA LEU A 14 10.74 -1.51 5.68
C LEU A 14 11.37 -1.52 4.28
N ALA A 15 12.67 -1.26 4.16
CA ALA A 15 13.36 -1.42 2.88
C ALA A 15 13.30 -2.89 2.41
N GLN A 16 13.55 -3.84 3.32
CA GLN A 16 13.45 -5.26 3.02
C GLN A 16 12.01 -5.70 2.69
N ALA A 17 10.98 -5.01 3.19
CA ALA A 17 9.59 -5.35 2.88
C ALA A 17 9.28 -5.19 1.38
N VAL A 18 9.89 -4.20 0.71
CA VAL A 18 9.79 -4.02 -0.75
C VAL A 18 10.42 -5.20 -1.46
N GLU A 19 11.68 -5.52 -1.13
CA GLU A 19 12.44 -6.61 -1.75
C GLU A 19 11.81 -8.00 -1.53
N ARG A 20 11.18 -8.21 -0.36
CA ARG A 20 10.56 -9.48 0.03
C ARG A 20 9.13 -9.64 -0.44
N GLY A 21 8.59 -8.70 -1.22
CA GLY A 21 7.21 -8.76 -1.72
C GLY A 21 6.16 -8.75 -0.60
N GLN A 22 6.45 -8.04 0.49
CA GLN A 22 5.55 -7.94 1.65
C GLN A 22 4.57 -6.76 1.53
N LEU A 23 4.76 -5.89 0.55
CA LEU A 23 3.82 -4.81 0.25
C LEU A 23 2.72 -5.31 -0.70
N GLU A 24 1.50 -4.87 -0.47
CA GLU A 24 0.37 -5.14 -1.36
C GLU A 24 -0.55 -3.91 -1.46
N LEU A 25 -1.33 -3.84 -2.54
CA LEU A 25 -2.33 -2.78 -2.74
C LEU A 25 -3.73 -3.35 -2.51
N HIS A 26 -4.49 -2.69 -1.65
CA HIS A 26 -5.93 -2.86 -1.53
C HIS A 26 -6.62 -1.79 -2.35
N TYR A 27 -7.81 -2.06 -2.89
CA TYR A 27 -8.49 -1.15 -3.80
C TYR A 27 -9.87 -0.78 -3.26
N GLN A 28 -10.07 0.51 -2.99
CA GLN A 28 -11.36 1.04 -2.58
C GLN A 28 -12.09 1.61 -3.79
N PRO A 29 -13.29 1.10 -4.16
CA PRO A 29 -14.03 1.58 -5.32
C PRO A 29 -14.43 3.05 -5.18
N VAL A 30 -14.28 3.80 -6.27
CA VAL A 30 -14.87 5.13 -6.44
C VAL A 30 -16.14 4.97 -7.27
N VAL A 31 -17.28 5.41 -6.72
CA VAL A 31 -18.61 5.19 -7.30
C VAL A 31 -19.19 6.52 -7.78
N ASP A 32 -19.69 6.55 -9.02
CA ASP A 32 -20.49 7.67 -9.50
C ASP A 32 -21.89 7.61 -8.88
N LEU A 33 -22.26 8.66 -8.13
CA LEU A 33 -23.51 8.67 -7.36
C LEU A 33 -24.78 8.71 -8.21
N ARG A 34 -24.68 9.11 -9.48
CA ARG A 34 -25.83 9.19 -10.39
C ARG A 34 -26.16 7.83 -11.00
N SER A 35 -25.15 7.13 -11.49
CA SER A 35 -25.28 5.85 -12.18
C SER A 35 -25.15 4.65 -11.24
N GLY A 36 -24.54 4.82 -10.07
CA GLY A 36 -24.13 3.72 -9.19
C GLY A 36 -22.95 2.90 -9.74
N GLY A 37 -22.36 3.30 -10.87
CA GLY A 37 -21.26 2.59 -11.51
C GLY A 37 -19.92 2.85 -10.82
N ILE A 38 -19.05 1.83 -10.82
CA ILE A 38 -17.65 1.99 -10.42
C ILE A 38 -16.91 2.73 -11.53
N VAL A 39 -16.39 3.92 -11.22
CA VAL A 39 -15.64 4.78 -12.16
C VAL A 39 -14.13 4.72 -11.95
N GLY A 40 -13.68 4.13 -10.84
CA GLY A 40 -12.27 3.95 -10.53
C GLY A 40 -12.06 3.25 -9.20
N ALA A 41 -10.82 3.22 -8.73
CA ALA A 41 -10.48 2.75 -7.40
C ALA A 41 -9.28 3.51 -6.85
N GLU A 42 -9.27 3.77 -5.54
CA GLU A 42 -8.11 4.24 -4.81
C GLU A 42 -7.23 3.07 -4.43
N ALA A 43 -5.94 3.15 -4.74
CA ALA A 43 -4.94 2.17 -4.34
C ALA A 43 -4.42 2.50 -2.94
N LEU A 44 -4.61 1.58 -2.00
CA LEU A 44 -4.29 1.73 -0.60
C LEU A 44 -3.19 0.75 -0.22
N LEU A 45 -1.99 1.28 0.06
CA LEU A 45 -0.85 0.47 0.46
C LEU A 45 -1.15 -0.30 1.76
N ARG A 46 -0.73 -1.56 1.80
CA ARG A 46 -0.71 -2.41 2.99
C ARG A 46 0.64 -3.10 3.09
N TRP A 47 1.01 -3.43 4.32
CA TRP A 47 2.17 -4.26 4.59
C TRP A 47 1.70 -5.58 5.19
N ARG A 48 1.89 -6.68 4.48
CA ARG A 48 1.72 -8.04 4.98
C ARG A 48 2.94 -8.43 5.81
N HIS A 49 3.00 -7.93 7.03
CA HIS A 49 4.07 -8.22 7.98
C HIS A 49 4.09 -9.72 8.33
N PRO A 50 5.25 -10.39 8.35
CA PRO A 50 5.33 -11.83 8.58
C PRO A 50 4.78 -12.27 9.95
N THR A 51 4.89 -11.43 10.97
CA THR A 51 4.46 -11.75 12.34
C THR A 51 3.20 -11.01 12.80
N LEU A 52 2.95 -9.80 12.31
CA LEU A 52 1.83 -8.97 12.76
C LEU A 52 0.61 -9.06 11.83
N GLY A 53 0.77 -9.74 10.70
CA GLY A 53 -0.25 -9.79 9.66
C GLY A 53 -0.35 -8.47 8.90
N LEU A 54 -1.57 -8.12 8.50
CA LEU A 54 -1.82 -7.03 7.57
C LEU A 54 -1.87 -5.68 8.30
N LEU A 55 -0.91 -4.80 7.99
CA LEU A 55 -0.78 -3.48 8.59
C LEU A 55 -1.29 -2.38 7.65
N PRO A 56 -2.10 -1.43 8.18
CA PRO A 56 -2.48 -0.23 7.44
C PRO A 56 -1.34 0.79 7.37
N PRO A 57 -1.37 1.72 6.41
CA PRO A 57 -0.29 2.66 6.14
C PRO A 57 -0.01 3.57 7.33
N GLY A 58 -1.03 3.96 8.10
CA GLY A 58 -0.86 4.79 9.29
C GLY A 58 0.04 4.20 10.37
N GLN A 59 0.33 2.89 10.34
CA GLN A 59 1.22 2.25 11.31
C GLN A 59 2.70 2.28 10.90
N PHE A 60 3.02 2.44 9.61
CA PHE A 60 4.41 2.39 9.14
C PHE A 60 4.85 3.60 8.31
N LEU A 61 3.91 4.38 7.75
CA LEU A 61 4.22 5.60 6.99
C LEU A 61 5.10 6.60 7.75
N PRO A 62 4.90 6.85 9.06
CA PRO A 62 5.78 7.79 9.77
C PRO A 62 7.26 7.39 9.74
N VAL A 63 7.55 6.09 9.70
CA VAL A 63 8.93 5.59 9.58
C VAL A 63 9.43 5.83 8.16
N VAL A 64 8.64 5.47 7.14
CA VAL A 64 8.96 5.68 5.72
C VAL A 64 9.28 7.15 5.42
N GLU A 65 8.45 8.07 5.94
CA GLU A 65 8.60 9.51 5.76
C GLU A 65 9.91 10.03 6.36
N SER A 66 10.31 9.51 7.53
CA SER A 66 11.57 9.87 8.19
C SER A 66 12.82 9.20 7.61
N SER A 67 12.66 8.21 6.73
CA SER A 67 13.75 7.32 6.32
C SER A 67 14.22 7.48 4.87
N GLY A 68 13.62 8.40 4.12
CA GLY A 68 13.95 8.62 2.70
C GLY A 68 13.47 7.51 1.76
N LEU A 69 12.68 6.54 2.23
CA LEU A 69 12.16 5.42 1.42
C LEU A 69 10.94 5.80 0.57
N MET A 70 10.38 6.99 0.77
CA MET A 70 9.20 7.48 0.03
C MET A 70 9.31 7.37 -1.50
N PRO A 71 10.44 7.74 -2.16
CA PRO A 71 10.54 7.64 -3.61
C PRO A 71 10.50 6.19 -4.12
N GLU A 72 11.17 5.28 -3.43
CA GLU A 72 11.23 3.87 -3.81
C GLU A 72 9.87 3.19 -3.65
N ILE A 73 9.24 3.36 -2.49
CA ILE A 73 7.89 2.83 -2.23
C ILE A 73 6.88 3.47 -3.18
N GLY A 74 6.97 4.77 -3.45
CA GLY A 74 6.11 5.46 -4.40
C GLY A 74 6.23 4.90 -5.82
N ALA A 75 7.44 4.65 -6.29
CA ALA A 75 7.67 4.03 -7.59
C ALA A 75 7.10 2.61 -7.66
N TRP A 76 7.29 1.81 -6.61
CA TRP A 76 6.72 0.47 -6.50
C TRP A 76 5.18 0.52 -6.53
N VAL A 77 4.55 1.39 -5.74
CA VAL A 77 3.10 1.57 -5.68
C VAL A 77 2.53 1.92 -7.05
N LEU A 78 3.15 2.87 -7.76
CA LEU A 78 2.71 3.27 -9.10
C LEU A 78 2.82 2.12 -10.11
N GLY A 79 3.96 1.41 -10.12
CA GLY A 79 4.17 0.27 -10.99
C GLY A 79 3.15 -0.84 -10.76
N GLU A 80 2.89 -1.17 -9.50
CA GLU A 80 1.94 -2.21 -9.11
C GLU A 80 0.49 -1.82 -9.44
N ALA A 81 0.09 -0.58 -9.19
CA ALA A 81 -1.23 -0.08 -9.57
C ALA A 81 -1.45 -0.12 -11.09
N CYS A 82 -0.44 0.28 -11.88
CA CYS A 82 -0.48 0.18 -13.34
C CYS A 82 -0.59 -1.27 -13.82
N ARG A 83 0.17 -2.19 -13.22
CA ARG A 83 0.09 -3.63 -13.52
C ARG A 83 -1.30 -4.16 -13.23
N GLN A 84 -1.84 -3.90 -12.05
CA GLN A 84 -3.19 -4.35 -11.67
C GLN A 84 -4.27 -3.81 -12.61
N MET A 85 -4.18 -2.53 -12.98
CA MET A 85 -5.12 -1.91 -13.92
C MET A 85 -5.07 -2.58 -15.30
N ARG A 86 -3.87 -2.92 -15.80
CA ARG A 86 -3.72 -3.67 -17.05
C ARG A 86 -4.36 -5.05 -16.93
N ASP A 87 -4.11 -5.76 -15.84
CA ASP A 87 -4.63 -7.11 -15.65
C ASP A 87 -6.16 -7.13 -15.58
N TRP A 88 -6.79 -6.13 -14.94
CA TRP A 88 -8.26 -5.93 -15.00
C TRP A 88 -8.78 -5.62 -16.39
N ARG A 89 -8.03 -4.87 -17.21
CA ARG A 89 -8.43 -4.58 -18.60
C ARG A 89 -8.37 -5.82 -19.49
N ILE A 90 -7.42 -6.73 -19.23
CA ILE A 90 -7.25 -7.98 -19.99
C ILE A 90 -8.27 -9.04 -19.55
N ALA A 91 -8.62 -9.09 -18.26
CA ALA A 91 -9.59 -10.04 -17.72
C ALA A 91 -11.07 -9.72 -18.05
N ARG A 92 -11.31 -8.63 -18.80
CA ARG A 92 -12.63 -8.30 -19.37
C ARG A 92 -12.89 -9.10 -20.64
#